data_AF-M2ATY7-F1
#
_entry.id   AF-M2ATY7-F1
#
_cell.length_a   1.000
_cell.length_b   1.000
_cell.length_c   1.000
_cell.angle_alpha   90.00
_cell.angle_beta   90.00
_cell.angle_gamma   90.00
#
_symmetry.space_group_name_H-M   'P 1'
#
loop_
_entity.id
_entity.type
_entity.pdbx_description
1 polymer ?
#
loop_
_entity_poly.entity_id
_entity_poly.type
_entity_poly.pdbx_seq_one_letter_code
_entity_poly.pdbx_strand_id
1 'polypeptide(L)'
;MKNQGLFIEIGDAYLQLVHLDAGIDEAVARIQRAAESLTTESISELLRDGDSWRERMVGLVLASHNGIQKHSQDLIAALQNTGGISIVPIYAATSIAVRDFACPYDRKISDSLDRDAWDGEIGFAIDWLHYTIGIGDTPGKAMGPNYGQDFAKHRSFYAKLSMAGQT
;
A
#
# COMPACT_ATOMS: atom_id res chain seq x y z
N MET A 1 10.63 -18.97 -3.24
CA MET A 1 10.50 -19.04 -1.76
C MET A 1 11.56 -18.18 -1.04
N LYS A 2 11.88 -16.98 -1.52
CA LYS A 2 13.04 -16.19 -1.05
C LYS A 2 12.82 -15.46 0.29
N ASN A 3 11.58 -15.33 0.77
CA ASN A 3 11.25 -14.48 1.93
C ASN A 3 10.72 -15.25 3.16
N GLN A 4 10.86 -16.58 3.25
CA GLN A 4 10.27 -17.32 4.37
C GLN A 4 10.83 -16.93 5.75
N GLY A 5 12.14 -16.66 5.84
CA GLY A 5 12.76 -16.21 7.11
C GLY A 5 12.18 -14.89 7.62
N LEU A 6 11.90 -13.95 6.70
CA LEU A 6 11.29 -12.66 7.00
C LEU A 6 9.94 -12.82 7.72
N PHE A 7 9.05 -13.65 7.17
CA PHE A 7 7.70 -13.81 7.75
C PHE A 7 7.68 -14.61 9.05
N ILE A 8 8.69 -15.46 9.29
CA ILE A 8 8.87 -16.11 10.60
C ILE A 8 9.19 -15.06 11.66
N GLU A 9 10.07 -14.10 11.35
CA GLU A 9 10.49 -13.07 12.30
C GLU A 9 9.43 -11.98 12.53
N ILE A 10 8.73 -11.59 11.47
CA ILE A 10 7.59 -10.65 11.52
C ILE A 10 6.42 -11.25 12.32
N GLY A 11 6.24 -12.57 12.29
CA GLY A 11 5.06 -13.21 12.88
C GLY A 11 3.78 -12.58 12.33
N ASP A 12 2.82 -12.27 13.19
CA ASP A 12 1.53 -11.71 12.81
C ASP A 12 1.48 -10.18 12.80
N ALA A 13 2.63 -9.49 12.83
CA ALA A 13 2.66 -8.02 12.84
C ALA A 13 1.92 -7.39 11.63
N TYR A 14 1.90 -8.06 10.47
CA TYR A 14 1.16 -7.60 9.29
C TYR A 14 -0.36 -7.50 9.52
N LEU A 15 -0.94 -8.20 10.50
CA LEU A 15 -2.37 -8.12 10.80
C LEU A 15 -2.77 -6.74 11.31
N GLN A 16 -1.87 -6.05 12.03
CA GLN A 16 -2.12 -4.70 12.53
C GLN A 16 -2.23 -3.69 11.38
N LEU A 17 -1.66 -4.02 10.23
CA LEU A 17 -1.71 -3.15 9.06
C LEU A 17 -3.11 -3.10 8.45
N VAL A 18 -4.02 -4.05 8.74
CA VAL A 18 -5.32 -4.14 8.05
C VAL A 18 -6.21 -2.95 8.39
N HIS A 19 -6.38 -2.68 9.68
CA HIS A 19 -7.23 -1.60 10.20
C HIS A 19 -6.45 -0.48 10.87
N LEU A 20 -5.13 -0.63 11.07
CA LEU A 20 -4.24 0.36 11.67
C LEU A 20 -4.65 0.73 13.11
N ASP A 21 -4.93 -0.27 13.94
CA ASP A 21 -5.38 -0.07 15.32
C ASP A 21 -4.19 -0.05 16.32
N ALA A 22 -4.46 -0.29 17.60
CA ALA A 22 -3.46 -0.26 18.65
C ALA A 22 -2.35 -1.31 18.39
N GLY A 23 -1.08 -0.92 18.60
CA GLY A 23 0.08 -1.78 18.36
C GLY A 23 0.73 -1.63 16.97
N ILE A 24 0.22 -0.73 16.13
CA ILE A 24 0.78 -0.47 14.80
C ILE A 24 2.26 -0.06 14.82
N ASP A 25 2.68 0.77 15.78
CA ASP A 25 4.07 1.23 15.86
C ASP A 25 5.04 0.07 16.20
N GLU A 26 4.62 -0.86 17.07
CA GLU A 26 5.40 -2.08 17.37
C GLU A 26 5.47 -3.00 16.15
N ALA A 27 4.35 -3.16 15.44
CA ALA A 27 4.29 -3.95 14.22
C ALA A 27 5.23 -3.39 13.13
N VAL A 28 5.23 -2.07 12.93
CA VAL A 28 6.15 -1.40 11.99
C VAL A 28 7.61 -1.61 12.40
N ALA A 29 7.95 -1.40 13.67
CA ALA A 29 9.32 -1.58 14.17
C ALA A 29 9.81 -3.02 13.96
N ARG A 30 8.93 -4.00 14.15
CA ARG A 30 9.24 -5.42 13.91
C ARG A 30 9.47 -5.72 12.43
N ILE A 31 8.62 -5.20 11.55
CA ILE A 31 8.76 -5.34 10.10
C ILE A 31 10.08 -4.71 9.64
N GLN A 32 10.39 -3.50 10.10
CA GLN A 32 11.63 -2.80 9.77
C GLN A 32 12.85 -3.60 10.20
N ARG A 33 12.89 -4.06 11.46
CA ARG A 33 14.01 -4.84 11.99
C ARG A 33 14.26 -6.13 11.20
N ALA A 34 13.20 -6.90 10.96
CA ALA A 34 13.28 -8.14 10.21
C ALA A 34 13.73 -7.92 8.74
N ALA A 35 13.54 -6.71 8.22
CA ALA A 35 13.83 -6.33 6.86
C ALA A 35 15.09 -5.46 6.68
N GLU A 36 15.89 -5.24 7.73
CA GLU A 36 17.09 -4.37 7.68
C GLU A 36 18.09 -4.79 6.58
N SER A 37 18.09 -6.07 6.20
CA SER A 37 18.98 -6.61 5.16
C SER A 37 18.37 -6.66 3.76
N LEU A 38 17.10 -6.27 3.60
CA LEU A 38 16.44 -6.33 2.30
C LEU A 38 16.93 -5.21 1.38
N THR A 39 17.14 -5.58 0.12
CA THR A 39 17.49 -4.62 -0.94
C THR A 39 16.24 -3.89 -1.45
N THR A 40 16.45 -2.77 -2.14
CA THR A 40 15.37 -2.08 -2.87
C THR A 40 14.64 -3.04 -3.82
N GLU A 41 15.37 -3.90 -4.54
CA GLU A 41 14.76 -4.90 -5.44
C GLU A 41 13.88 -5.88 -4.65
N SER A 42 14.34 -6.37 -3.50
CA SER A 42 13.56 -7.29 -2.67
C SER A 42 12.26 -6.64 -2.14
N ILE A 43 12.29 -5.34 -1.83
CA ILE A 43 11.09 -4.58 -1.46
C ILE A 43 10.15 -4.43 -2.66
N SER A 44 10.69 -4.14 -3.85
CA SER A 44 9.91 -4.06 -5.08
C SER A 44 9.28 -5.40 -5.48
N GLU A 45 9.99 -6.52 -5.30
CA GLU A 45 9.45 -7.88 -5.48
C GLU A 45 8.27 -8.13 -4.53
N LEU A 46 8.34 -7.74 -3.25
CA LEU A 46 7.23 -7.87 -2.31
C LEU A 46 5.97 -7.08 -2.74
N LEU A 47 6.17 -5.91 -3.35
CA LEU A 47 5.08 -5.05 -3.82
C LEU A 47 4.42 -5.59 -5.09
N ARG A 48 5.23 -5.85 -6.13
CA ARG A 48 4.76 -6.19 -7.48
C ARG A 48 4.38 -7.65 -7.61
N ASP A 49 5.23 -8.52 -7.07
CA ASP A 49 5.22 -9.97 -7.29
C ASP A 49 4.82 -10.76 -6.03
N GLY A 50 4.45 -10.08 -4.94
CA GLY A 50 4.04 -10.73 -3.70
C GLY A 50 2.83 -11.64 -3.90
N ASP A 51 2.99 -12.93 -3.56
CA ASP A 51 2.00 -13.99 -3.80
C ASP A 51 0.74 -13.82 -2.95
N SER A 52 0.81 -13.01 -1.89
CA SER A 52 -0.29 -12.78 -0.96
C SER A 52 -0.40 -11.32 -0.53
N TRP A 53 -1.60 -10.93 -0.06
CA TRP A 53 -1.85 -9.59 0.46
C TRP A 53 -0.90 -9.24 1.62
N ARG A 54 -0.47 -10.23 2.44
CA ARG A 54 0.47 -9.99 3.54
C ARG A 54 1.82 -9.49 3.03
N GLU A 55 2.30 -10.06 1.93
CA GLU A 55 3.60 -9.73 1.35
C GLU A 55 3.58 -8.32 0.81
N ARG A 56 2.51 -7.97 0.10
CA ARG A 56 2.28 -6.61 -0.39
C ARG A 56 2.19 -5.61 0.77
N MET A 57 1.48 -5.92 1.84
CA MET A 57 1.37 -5.02 3.00
C MET A 57 2.72 -4.79 3.71
N VAL A 58 3.55 -5.83 3.85
CA VAL A 58 4.93 -5.68 4.32
C VAL A 58 5.75 -4.83 3.35
N GLY A 59 5.67 -5.11 2.05
CA GLY A 59 6.30 -4.32 1.01
C GLY A 59 5.91 -2.83 1.07
N LEU A 60 4.64 -2.51 1.33
CA LEU A 60 4.16 -1.14 1.46
C LEU A 60 4.79 -0.41 2.64
N VAL A 61 4.89 -1.05 3.81
CA VAL A 61 5.55 -0.46 4.99
C VAL A 61 7.01 -0.18 4.67
N LEU A 62 7.72 -1.15 4.09
CA LEU A 62 9.13 -1.04 3.78
C LEU A 62 9.41 0.02 2.70
N ALA A 63 8.64 0.02 1.62
CA ALA A 63 8.75 1.01 0.56
C ALA A 63 8.43 2.41 1.08
N SER A 64 7.38 2.54 1.88
CA SER A 64 7.03 3.82 2.49
C SER A 64 8.17 4.35 3.35
N HIS A 65 8.81 3.49 4.16
CA HIS A 65 9.92 3.86 5.02
C HIS A 65 11.24 4.10 4.27
N ASN A 66 11.53 3.38 3.18
CA ASN A 66 12.82 3.48 2.47
C ASN A 66 12.84 4.53 1.35
N GLY A 67 11.79 5.35 1.27
CA GLY A 67 11.57 6.33 0.21
C GLY A 67 10.60 5.79 -0.84
N ILE A 68 9.31 6.05 -0.62
CA ILE A 68 8.21 5.53 -1.43
C ILE A 68 8.34 5.83 -2.93
N GLN A 69 8.94 6.98 -3.26
CA GLN A 69 9.18 7.42 -4.63
C GLN A 69 10.11 6.49 -5.41
N LYS A 70 11.04 5.80 -4.72
CA LYS A 70 11.97 4.83 -5.33
C LYS A 70 11.23 3.60 -5.86
N HIS A 71 10.05 3.32 -5.30
CA HIS A 71 9.22 2.17 -5.62
C HIS A 71 7.96 2.57 -6.41
N SER A 72 7.85 3.82 -6.87
CA SER A 72 6.65 4.36 -7.51
C SER A 72 6.19 3.53 -8.71
N GLN A 73 7.12 3.07 -9.56
CA GLN A 73 6.78 2.23 -10.71
C GLN A 73 6.22 0.87 -10.28
N ASP A 74 6.80 0.25 -9.25
CA ASP A 74 6.34 -1.04 -8.73
C ASP A 74 5.01 -0.92 -7.98
N LEU A 75 4.77 0.19 -7.26
CA LEU A 75 3.47 0.50 -6.65
C LEU A 75 2.38 0.63 -7.71
N ILE A 76 2.68 1.33 -8.80
CA ILE A 76 1.76 1.50 -9.92
C ILE A 76 1.51 0.17 -10.62
N ALA A 77 2.55 -0.64 -10.85
CA ALA A 77 2.39 -1.98 -11.41
C ALA A 77 1.55 -2.88 -10.48
N ALA A 78 1.74 -2.76 -9.17
CA ALA A 78 0.97 -3.52 -8.19
C ALA A 78 -0.54 -3.23 -8.26
N LEU A 79 -0.98 -2.07 -8.76
CA LEU A 79 -2.40 -1.75 -9.00
C LEU A 79 -3.10 -2.78 -9.89
N GLN A 80 -2.37 -3.38 -10.83
CA GLN A 80 -2.89 -4.39 -11.77
C GLN A 80 -2.99 -5.78 -11.14
N ASN A 81 -2.35 -5.99 -9.98
CA ASN A 81 -2.33 -7.24 -9.25
C ASN A 81 -2.87 -7.08 -7.81
N THR A 82 -3.70 -6.06 -7.58
CA THR A 82 -4.31 -5.87 -6.26
C THR A 82 -5.48 -6.81 -6.07
N GLY A 83 -5.42 -7.58 -4.99
CA GLY A 83 -6.53 -8.41 -4.54
C GLY A 83 -6.57 -8.51 -3.01
N GLY A 84 -7.76 -8.74 -2.48
CA GLY A 84 -7.97 -8.91 -1.05
C GLY A 84 -7.76 -7.64 -0.23
N ILE A 85 -7.40 -7.83 1.03
CA ILE A 85 -7.27 -6.77 2.05
C ILE A 85 -6.13 -5.76 1.75
N SER A 86 -5.27 -6.05 0.77
CA SER A 86 -4.23 -5.09 0.35
C SER A 86 -4.74 -3.99 -0.59
N ILE A 87 -5.98 -4.05 -1.10
CA ILE A 87 -6.52 -3.07 -2.05
C ILE A 87 -6.41 -1.64 -1.49
N VAL A 88 -7.14 -1.30 -0.43
CA VAL A 88 -7.11 0.07 0.12
C VAL A 88 -5.69 0.55 0.49
N PRO A 89 -4.85 -0.25 1.18
CA PRO A 89 -3.47 0.11 1.47
C PRO A 89 -2.62 0.48 0.25
N ILE A 90 -2.69 -0.31 -0.83
CA ILE A 90 -1.87 -0.08 -2.03
C ILE A 90 -2.26 1.23 -2.70
N TYR A 91 -3.56 1.50 -2.83
CA TYR A 91 -4.05 2.73 -3.44
C TYR A 91 -3.75 3.95 -2.56
N ALA A 92 -3.84 3.82 -1.24
CA ALA A 92 -3.47 4.88 -0.30
C ALA A 92 -1.98 5.22 -0.41
N ALA A 93 -1.09 4.23 -0.38
CA ALA A 93 0.34 4.44 -0.54
C ALA A 93 0.70 5.03 -1.92
N THR A 94 0.07 4.55 -2.99
CA THR A 94 0.25 5.09 -4.34
C THR A 94 -0.16 6.56 -4.42
N SER A 95 -1.26 6.94 -3.75
CA SER A 95 -1.70 8.34 -3.72
C SER A 95 -0.66 9.28 -3.10
N ILE A 96 0.07 8.80 -2.09
CA ILE A 96 1.19 9.54 -1.47
C ILE A 96 2.34 9.68 -2.47
N ALA A 97 2.77 8.60 -3.11
CA ALA A 97 3.85 8.65 -4.09
C ALA A 97 3.54 9.64 -5.23
N VAL A 98 2.32 9.62 -5.76
CA VAL A 98 1.90 10.50 -6.85
C VAL A 98 1.75 11.95 -6.39
N ARG A 99 1.00 12.19 -5.32
CA ARG A 99 0.65 13.54 -4.87
C ARG A 99 1.83 14.25 -4.19
N ASP A 100 2.46 13.59 -3.22
CA ASP A 100 3.40 14.25 -2.31
C ASP A 100 4.85 14.15 -2.81
N PHE A 101 5.14 13.21 -3.71
CA PHE A 101 6.47 13.03 -4.32
C PHE A 101 6.48 13.25 -5.85
N ALA A 102 5.38 13.74 -6.43
CA ALA A 102 5.25 14.03 -7.86
C ALA A 102 5.63 12.85 -8.78
N CYS A 103 5.36 11.61 -8.35
CA CYS A 103 5.62 10.44 -9.17
C CYS A 103 4.64 10.38 -10.36
N PRO A 104 5.09 10.01 -11.57
CA PRO A 104 4.22 9.90 -12.74
C PRO A 104 3.08 8.89 -12.52
N TYR A 105 1.86 9.23 -12.96
CA TYR A 105 0.70 8.34 -12.92
C TYR A 105 -0.12 8.48 -14.21
N ASP A 106 -0.40 7.37 -14.88
CA ASP A 106 -1.30 7.32 -16.02
C ASP A 106 -2.68 6.81 -15.57
N ARG A 107 -3.70 7.66 -15.71
CA ARG A 107 -5.09 7.32 -15.40
C ARG A 107 -5.60 6.12 -16.20
N LYS A 108 -5.06 5.85 -17.39
CA LYS A 108 -5.46 4.67 -18.18
C LYS A 108 -5.23 3.35 -17.44
N ILE A 109 -4.34 3.34 -16.45
CA ILE A 109 -4.12 2.18 -15.59
C ILE A 109 -5.39 1.83 -14.81
N SER A 110 -6.08 2.82 -14.25
CA SER A 110 -7.36 2.57 -13.57
C SER A 110 -8.48 2.20 -14.53
N ASP A 111 -8.47 2.72 -15.76
CA ASP A 111 -9.47 2.41 -16.78
C ASP A 111 -9.34 0.95 -17.28
N SER A 112 -8.13 0.37 -17.15
CA SER A 112 -7.86 -1.04 -17.49
C SER A 112 -8.27 -2.04 -16.41
N LEU A 113 -8.68 -1.56 -15.23
CA LEU A 113 -9.14 -2.41 -14.14
C LEU A 113 -10.62 -2.73 -14.34
N ASP A 114 -10.97 -4.01 -14.21
CA ASP A 114 -12.36 -4.45 -14.30
C ASP A 114 -13.15 -4.01 -13.05
N ARG A 115 -13.78 -2.83 -13.15
CA ARG A 115 -14.61 -2.26 -12.09
C ARG A 115 -15.84 -3.13 -11.79
N ASP A 116 -16.36 -3.82 -12.79
CA ASP A 116 -17.61 -4.57 -12.70
C ASP A 116 -17.39 -6.00 -12.17
N ALA A 117 -16.22 -6.61 -12.42
CA ALA A 117 -15.86 -7.89 -11.80
C ALA A 117 -15.51 -7.78 -10.31
N TRP A 118 -15.29 -6.56 -9.80
CA TRP A 118 -14.84 -6.28 -8.43
C TRP A 118 -15.57 -5.07 -7.82
N ASP A 119 -16.86 -4.92 -8.13
CA ASP A 119 -17.66 -3.82 -7.60
C ASP A 119 -17.69 -3.88 -6.06
N GLY A 120 -17.33 -2.77 -5.42
CA GLY A 120 -17.08 -2.69 -3.98
C GLY A 120 -15.74 -2.03 -3.64
N GLU A 121 -14.71 -2.84 -3.36
CA GLU A 121 -13.46 -2.37 -2.73
C GLU A 121 -12.51 -1.67 -3.70
N ILE A 122 -12.33 -2.21 -4.92
CA ILE A 122 -11.42 -1.63 -5.93
C ILE A 122 -11.96 -0.30 -6.42
N GLY A 123 -13.25 -0.23 -6.77
CA GLY A 123 -13.90 1.02 -7.17
C GLY A 123 -13.77 2.10 -6.09
N PHE A 124 -14.05 1.74 -4.84
CA PHE A 124 -13.84 2.63 -3.68
C PHE A 124 -12.39 3.16 -3.62
N ALA A 125 -11.40 2.28 -3.75
CA ALA A 125 -9.99 2.66 -3.64
C ALA A 125 -9.50 3.53 -4.82
N ILE A 126 -10.00 3.26 -6.03
CA ILE A 126 -9.74 4.10 -7.23
C ILE A 126 -10.30 5.50 -7.03
N ASP A 127 -11.57 5.62 -6.63
CA ASP A 127 -12.22 6.92 -6.44
C ASP A 127 -11.42 7.77 -5.42
N TRP A 128 -10.99 7.15 -4.31
CA TRP A 128 -10.14 7.82 -3.32
C TRP A 128 -8.74 8.18 -3.82
N LEU A 129 -8.10 7.31 -4.61
CA LEU A 129 -6.82 7.63 -5.26
C LEU A 129 -6.97 8.85 -6.17
N HIS A 130 -7.95 8.84 -7.08
CA HIS A 130 -8.19 9.92 -8.03
C HIS A 130 -8.56 11.23 -7.37
N TYR A 131 -9.41 11.20 -6.34
CA TYR A 131 -9.71 12.37 -5.53
C TYR A 131 -8.45 12.92 -4.84
N THR A 132 -7.65 12.05 -4.23
CA THR A 132 -6.46 12.45 -3.49
C THR A 132 -5.40 13.11 -4.37
N ILE A 133 -5.26 12.64 -5.62
CA ILE A 133 -4.32 13.20 -6.60
C ILE A 133 -4.93 14.35 -7.43
N GLY A 134 -6.18 14.76 -7.16
CA GLY A 134 -6.80 15.94 -7.75
C GLY A 134 -7.42 15.77 -9.13
N ILE A 135 -7.78 14.55 -9.54
CA ILE A 135 -8.35 14.26 -10.88
C ILE A 135 -9.76 13.66 -10.86
N GLY A 136 -10.32 13.38 -9.68
CA GLY A 136 -11.64 12.79 -9.51
C GLY A 136 -12.49 13.55 -8.49
N ASP A 137 -13.77 13.22 -8.47
CA ASP A 137 -14.74 13.77 -7.51
C ASP A 137 -14.52 13.22 -6.10
N THR A 138 -15.05 13.92 -5.10
CA THR A 138 -15.04 13.47 -3.71
C THR A 138 -15.78 12.13 -3.57
N PRO A 139 -15.15 11.09 -3.01
CA PRO A 139 -15.80 9.79 -2.83
C PRO A 139 -16.97 9.87 -1.85
N GLY A 140 -18.06 9.14 -2.14
CA GLY A 140 -19.26 9.12 -1.31
C GLY A 140 -19.20 8.24 -0.05
N LYS A 141 -18.12 7.46 0.12
CA LYS A 141 -17.93 6.55 1.26
C LYS A 141 -16.58 6.82 1.92
N ALA A 142 -16.53 6.74 3.24
CA ALA A 142 -15.27 6.84 4.01
C ALA A 142 -14.57 5.49 4.20
N MET A 143 -15.33 4.39 4.16
CA MET A 143 -14.85 3.03 4.45
C MET A 143 -15.03 2.12 3.25
N GLY A 144 -14.05 1.25 3.04
CA GLY A 144 -14.11 0.18 2.04
C GLY A 144 -15.26 -0.78 2.34
N PRO A 145 -16.12 -1.11 1.35
CA PRO A 145 -17.34 -1.86 1.58
C PRO A 145 -17.13 -3.35 1.93
N ASN A 146 -15.98 -3.94 1.62
CA ASN A 146 -15.72 -5.37 1.81
C ASN A 146 -14.89 -5.65 3.07
N TYR A 147 -13.87 -4.82 3.31
CA TYR A 147 -12.92 -5.05 4.42
C TYR A 147 -12.99 -3.99 5.51
N GLY A 148 -13.87 -2.98 5.40
CA GLY A 148 -14.00 -1.95 6.43
C GLY A 148 -12.71 -1.17 6.67
N GLN A 149 -11.92 -0.96 5.62
CA GLN A 149 -10.67 -0.19 5.71
C GLN A 149 -10.95 1.29 5.45
N ASP A 150 -10.40 2.15 6.30
CA ASP A 150 -10.48 3.61 6.16
C ASP A 150 -9.34 4.10 5.27
N PHE A 151 -9.66 4.60 4.07
CA PHE A 151 -8.65 5.09 3.13
C PHE A 151 -7.84 6.26 3.71
N ALA A 152 -8.49 7.20 4.40
CA ALA A 152 -7.83 8.38 4.95
C ALA A 152 -6.88 8.01 6.10
N LYS A 153 -7.24 7.00 6.91
CA LYS A 153 -6.37 6.42 7.94
C LYS A 153 -5.12 5.78 7.32
N HIS A 154 -5.31 4.96 6.29
CA HIS A 154 -4.21 4.35 5.53
C HIS A 154 -3.29 5.38 4.89
N ARG A 155 -3.87 6.37 4.23
CA ARG A 155 -3.13 7.47 3.62
C ARG A 155 -2.28 8.22 4.66
N SER A 156 -2.87 8.57 5.80
CA SER A 156 -2.18 9.29 6.88
C SER A 156 -1.04 8.47 7.47
N PHE A 157 -1.25 7.16 7.62
CA PHE A 157 -0.23 6.23 8.11
C PHE A 157 0.96 6.14 7.16
N TYR A 158 0.74 5.88 5.86
CA TYR A 158 1.84 5.78 4.89
C TYR A 158 2.54 7.13 4.68
N ALA A 159 1.83 8.26 4.72
CA ALA A 159 2.45 9.58 4.69
C ALA A 159 3.41 9.78 5.87
N LYS A 160 3.00 9.44 7.10
CA LYS A 160 3.85 9.52 8.30
C LYS A 160 5.11 8.66 8.14
N LEU A 161 4.95 7.42 7.66
CA LEU A 161 6.09 6.53 7.42
C LEU A 161 7.05 7.10 6.37
N SER A 162 6.53 7.66 5.28
CA SER A 162 7.35 8.24 4.21
C SER A 162 8.06 9.53 4.57
N MET A 163 7.55 10.29 5.53
CA MET A 163 8.28 11.43 6.10
C MET A 163 9.36 10.97 7.08
N ALA A 164 9.07 9.97 7.92
CA ALA A 164 10.04 9.44 8.89
C ALA A 164 11.24 8.75 8.22
N GLY A 165 11.08 8.26 7.00
CA GLY A 165 12.15 7.63 6.21
C GLY A 165 13.17 8.58 5.57
N GLN A 166 12.94 9.90 5.66
CA GLN A 166 13.79 10.91 5.00
C GLN A 166 14.82 11.55 5.95
N THR A 167 14.73 11.26 7.25
CA THR A 167 15.65 11.76 8.29
C THR A 167 16.83 10.83 8.49
#